data_AF-I3S1X1-F1
#
_entry.id   AF-I3S1X1-F1
#
_cell.length_a   1.000
_cell.length_b   1.000
_cell.length_c   1.000
_cell.angle_alpha   90.00
_cell.angle_beta   90.00
_cell.angle_gamma   90.00
#
_symmetry.space_group_name_H-M   'P 1'
#
loop_
_entity.id
_entity.type
_entity.pdbx_description
1 polymer ?
#
loop_
_entity_poly.entity_id
_entity_poly.type
_entity_poly.pdbx_seq_one_letter_code
_entity_poly.pdbx_strand_id
1 'polypeptide(L)' 'MLGDLIYAEATPLSVAKTIQVWDVKIWKIEPSNSQNRSLIAYSRVTLKSNMPVPDYAKEAANMLKKYAKL' A
#
# COMPACT_ATOMS: atom_id res chain seq x y z
N MET A 1 -5.40 0.35 25.51
CA MET A 1 -6.77 -0.16 25.73
C MET A 1 -7.21 -0.84 24.45
N LEU A 2 -7.87 -2.00 24.54
CA LEU A 2 -8.45 -2.67 23.37
C LEU A 2 -9.73 -1.92 22.98
N GLY A 3 -9.90 -1.58 21.70
CA GLY A 3 -11.10 -0.90 21.19
C GLY A 3 -10.89 0.48 20.57
N ASP A 4 -9.66 0.95 20.40
CA ASP A 4 -9.40 2.20 19.67
C ASP A 4 -9.72 2.05 18.18
N LEU A 5 -10.42 3.02 17.60
CA LEU A 5 -10.64 3.08 16.16
C LEU A 5 -9.45 3.76 15.48
N ILE A 6 -8.82 3.02 14.57
CA ILE A 6 -7.62 3.46 13.85
C ILE A 6 -7.96 3.70 12.37
N TYR A 7 -7.53 4.85 11.85
CA TYR A 7 -7.60 5.19 10.44
C TYR A 7 -6.20 5.25 9.85
N ALA A 8 -5.93 4.42 8.86
CA ALA A 8 -4.67 4.42 8.12
C ALA A 8 -4.88 5.03 6.74
N GLU A 9 -4.02 5.97 6.36
CA GLU A 9 -4.00 6.61 5.05
C GLU A 9 -2.62 6.44 4.43
N ALA A 10 -2.58 6.02 3.17
CA ALA A 10 -1.37 5.94 2.38
C ALA A 10 -1.48 6.93 1.22
N THR A 11 -0.55 7.88 1.14
CA THR A 11 -0.45 8.86 0.06
C THR A 11 0.82 8.64 -0.75
N PRO A 12 0.73 8.58 -2.10
CA PRO A 12 1.91 8.41 -2.93
C PRO A 12 2.74 9.69 -2.91
N LEU A 13 4.02 9.59 -2.54
CA LEU A 13 4.98 10.68 -2.68
C LEU A 13 5.67 10.65 -4.05
N SER A 14 5.99 9.44 -4.52
CA SER A 14 6.63 9.24 -5.81
C SER A 14 6.17 7.90 -6.37
N VAL A 15 5.65 7.90 -7.60
CA VAL A 15 5.19 6.69 -8.28
C VAL A 15 5.98 6.54 -9.57
N ALA A 16 7.19 6.00 -9.46
CA ALA A 16 7.97 5.59 -10.63
C ALA A 16 7.67 4.13 -11.00
N LYS A 17 8.11 3.71 -12.19
CA LYS A 17 7.83 2.36 -12.73
C LYS A 17 8.33 1.24 -11.81
N THR A 18 9.52 1.39 -11.23
CA THR A 18 10.17 0.32 -10.45
C THR A 18 10.24 0.60 -8.96
N ILE A 19 10.28 1.88 -8.56
CA ILE A 19 10.31 2.28 -7.16
C ILE A 19 9.14 3.20 -6.92
N GLN A 20 8.38 2.92 -5.86
CA GLN A 20 7.33 3.80 -5.38
C GLN A 20 7.62 4.16 -3.94
N VAL A 21 7.39 5.41 -3.59
CA VAL A 21 7.57 5.92 -2.23
C VAL A 21 6.23 6.45 -1.75
N TRP A 22 5.81 5.98 -0.60
CA TRP A 22 4.51 6.28 -0.02
C TRP A 22 4.69 6.80 1.40
N ASP A 23 3.94 7.84 1.74
CA ASP A 23 3.76 8.28 3.10
C ASP A 23 2.55 7.56 3.68
N VAL A 24 2.75 6.89 4.81
CA VAL A 24 1.70 6.21 5.55
C VAL A 24 1.51 6.94 6.86
N LYS A 25 0.29 7.43 7.09
CA LYS A 25 -0.12 8.09 8.32
C LYS A 25 -1.17 7.24 9.00
N ILE A 26 -0.99 7.00 10.28
CA ILE A 26 -1.94 6.28 11.11
C ILE A 26 -2.48 7.25 12.14
N TRP A 27 -3.79 7.38 12.17
CA TRP A 27 -4.53 8.28 13.02
C TRP A 27 -5.39 7.48 13.99
N LYS A 28 -5.42 7.89 15.25
CA LYS A 28 -6.44 7.45 16.20
C LYS A 28 -7.64 8.39 16.08
N ILE A 29 -8.83 7.81 15.94
CA ILE A 29 -10.09 8.56 15.94
C ILE A 29 -10.58 8.65 17.38
N GLU A 30 -10.89 9.86 17.84
CA GLU A 30 -11.42 10.06 19.17
C GLU A 30 -12.87 9.56 19.25
N PRO A 31 -13.22 8.70 20.23
CA PRO A 31 -14.57 8.14 20.35
C PRO A 31 -15.67 9.20 20.50
N SER A 32 -15.33 10.33 21.13
CA SER A 32 -16.26 11.44 21.42
C SER A 32 -16.54 12.35 20.23
N ASN A 33 -15.64 12.36 19.22
CA ASN A 33 -15.79 13.17 18.03
C ASN A 33 -15.04 12.53 16.86
N SER A 34 -15.78 11.91 15.94
CA SER A 34 -15.24 11.21 14.78
C SER A 34 -14.50 12.11 13.77
N GLN A 35 -14.67 13.44 13.86
CA GLN A 35 -13.92 14.39 13.06
C GLN A 35 -12.55 14.71 13.68
N ASN A 36 -12.37 14.49 14.98
CA ASN A 36 -11.10 14.74 15.63
C ASN A 36 -10.19 13.50 15.51
N ARG A 37 -9.01 13.71 14.93
CA ARG A 37 -8.05 12.66 14.62
C ARG A 37 -6.68 13.06 15.13
N SER A 38 -6.05 12.18 15.91
CA SER A 38 -4.70 12.37 16.44
C SER A 38 -3.72 11.50 15.65
N LEU A 39 -2.65 12.08 15.10
CA LEU A 39 -1.63 11.31 14.39
C LEU A 39 -0.84 10.50 15.43
N ILE A 40 -0.85 9.18 15.31
CA ILE A 40 -0.17 8.29 16.26
C ILE A 40 1.07 7.65 15.67
N ALA A 41 1.14 7.52 14.35
CA ALA A 41 2.33 7.03 13.67
C ALA A 41 2.43 7.59 12.25
N TYR A 42 3.67 7.74 11.81
CA TYR A 42 4.02 8.11 10.45
C TYR A 42 5.17 7.22 9.99
N SER A 43 5.10 6.75 8.75
CA SER A 43 6.17 5.99 8.12
C SER A 43 6.29 6.32 6.65
N ARG A 44 7.52 6.26 6.14
CA ARG A 44 7.80 6.31 4.73
C ARG A 44 8.14 4.91 4.24
N VAL A 45 7.35 4.43 3.28
CA VAL A 45 7.48 3.09 2.72
C VAL A 45 8.00 3.18 1.30
N THR A 46 9.09 2.48 1.02
CA THR A 46 9.65 2.34 -0.33
C THR A 46 9.32 0.95 -0.85
N LEU A 47 8.53 0.87 -1.92
CA LEU A 47 8.14 -0.37 -2.58
C LEU A 47 8.91 -0.55 -3.88
N LYS A 48 9.36 -1.78 -4.13
CA LYS A 48 9.89 -2.19 -5.43
C LYS A 48 8.76 -2.81 -6.25
N SER A 49 8.33 -2.14 -7.32
CA SER A 49 7.23 -2.54 -8.19
C SER A 49 7.72 -3.04 -9.56
N ASN A 50 6.84 -3.73 -10.29
CA ASN A 50 7.08 -4.17 -11.68
C ASN A 50 8.37 -4.98 -11.87
N MET A 51 8.66 -5.86 -10.91
CA MET A 51 9.76 -6.80 -11.05
C MET A 51 9.51 -7.76 -12.22
N PRO A 52 10.54 -8.12 -12.99
CA PRO A 52 10.40 -9.13 -14.03
C PRO A 52 9.97 -10.46 -13.41
N VAL A 53 9.17 -11.22 -14.16
CA VAL A 53 8.78 -12.58 -13.76
C VAL A 53 10.05 -13.43 -13.62
N PRO A 54 10.28 -14.09 -12.48
CA PRO A 54 11.41 -15.00 -12.30
C PRO A 54 11.40 -16.12 -13.33
N ASP A 55 12.58 -16.61 -13.74
CA ASP A 55 12.71 -17.59 -14.83
C ASP A 55 11.86 -18.84 -14.62
N TYR A 56 11.83 -19.38 -13.40
CA TYR A 56 11.04 -20.54 -13.03
C TYR A 56 9.52 -20.33 -13.16
N ALA A 57 9.06 -19.08 -13.17
CA ALA A 57 7.64 -18.70 -13.22
C ALA A 57 7.22 -18.15 -14.59
N LYS A 58 8.14 -18.08 -15.57
CA LYS A 58 7.86 -17.52 -16.90
C LYS A 58 6.78 -18.30 -17.65
N GLU A 59 6.77 -19.63 -17.56
CA GLU A 59 5.76 -20.46 -18.21
C GLU A 59 4.36 -20.21 -17.66
N ALA A 60 4.23 -20.13 -16.33
CA ALA A 60 2.98 -19.80 -15.67
C ALA A 60 2.47 -18.41 -16.11
N ALA A 61 3.35 -17.41 -16.15
CA ALA A 61 2.98 -16.07 -16.62
C ALA A 61 2.55 -16.05 -18.10
N ASN A 62 3.20 -16.82 -18.96
CA ASN A 62 2.82 -16.94 -20.37
C ASN A 62 1.47 -17.64 -20.56
N MET A 63 1.18 -18.65 -19.74
CA MET A 63 -0.13 -19.32 -19.75
C MET A 63 -1.23 -18.35 -19.31
N LEU A 64 -1.01 -17.56 -18.25
CA LEU A 64 -1.96 -16.55 -17.77
C LEU A 64 -2.21 -15.43 -18.79
N LYS A 65 -1.18 -14.99 -19.53
CA LYS A 65 -1.32 -13.99 -20.60
C LYS A 65 -2.30 -14.40 -21.69
N LYS A 66 -2.46 -15.70 -21.99
CA LYS A 66 -3.42 -16.19 -22.99
C LYS A 66 -4.88 -15.90 -22.60
N TYR A 67 -5.14 -15.78 -21.30
CA TYR A 67 -6.48 -15.55 -20.74
C TYR A 67 -6.69 -14.08 -20.32
N ALA A 68 -5.63 -13.30 -20.24
CA ALA A 68 -5.69 -11.85 -20.03
C ALA A 68 -6.04 -11.14 -21.36
N LYS A 69 -7.22 -11.42 -21.91
CA LYS A 69 -7.85 -10.52 -22.88
C LYS A 69 -8.64 -9.47 -22.08
N LEU A 70 -8.12 -8.25 -22.05
CA LEU A 70 -8.89 -7.03 -21.85
C LEU A 70 -8.96 -6.32 -23.20
#